data_AF-A0A3B6KIQ2-F1
#
_entry.id   AF-A0A3B6KIQ2-F1
#
_cell.length_a   1.000
_cell.length_b   1.000
_cell.length_c   1.000
_cell.angle_alpha   90.00
_cell.angle_beta   90.00
_cell.angle_gamma   90.00
#
_symmetry.space_group_name_H-M   'P 1'
#
loop_
_entity.id
_entity.type
_entity.pdbx_description
1 polymer ?
#
loop_
_entity_poly.entity_id
_entity_poly.type
_entity_poly.pdbx_seq_one_letter_code
_entity_poly.pdbx_strand_id
1 'polypeptide(L)'
;MLGAARRQLGSGPMLGQVLRRLRPAAAASTEAARGYSSAAKEITVRDALNSALDEEMSADPSVFLMGEEVGEYQGAYKITKGLLDKYGPDRVLDTPITEAGFTGIGVGAAYQGLRPVIEFMTFNFSMQAIDHIINSAAKSNYMSAGQINVPIVFRGPNGAAAGVGAQHSQCYAAWFAHVPGLKVLAPYSSEDARGLLKAAIRDPDPVVFLENELLYGESFPVSDEVLDSSFALPIGKAKD
;
A
#
# COMPACT_ATOMS: atom_id res chain seq x y z
N MET A 1 59.76 -5.75 49.75
CA MET A 1 60.57 -5.26 50.88
C MET A 1 60.10 -3.85 51.24
N LEU A 2 59.93 -3.57 52.53
CA LEU A 2 59.68 -2.24 53.11
C LEU A 2 60.67 -1.18 52.60
N GLY A 3 60.27 0.09 52.61
CA GLY A 3 61.22 1.20 52.59
C GLY A 3 60.57 2.58 52.54
N ALA A 4 60.40 3.21 53.69
CA ALA A 4 60.05 4.62 53.84
C ALA A 4 61.29 5.53 53.71
N ALA A 5 61.16 6.75 53.20
CA ALA A 5 62.07 7.87 53.53
C ALA A 5 61.49 9.27 53.21
N ARG A 6 61.95 10.23 54.00
CA ARG A 6 61.48 11.59 54.28
C ARG A 6 62.00 12.69 53.32
N ARG A 7 61.23 13.81 53.31
CA ARG A 7 61.60 15.26 53.31
C ARG A 7 62.36 15.85 52.11
N GLN A 8 61.87 17.00 51.62
CA GLN A 8 62.45 18.33 51.90
C GLN A 8 61.55 19.48 51.37
N LEU A 9 61.52 20.58 52.12
CA LEU A 9 60.99 21.89 51.75
C LEU A 9 62.14 22.73 51.17
N GLY A 10 61.87 23.50 50.11
CA GLY A 10 62.78 24.49 49.55
C GLY A 10 62.01 25.73 49.10
N SER A 11 62.57 26.91 49.39
CA SER A 11 61.94 28.23 49.37
C SER A 11 62.53 29.17 48.31
N GLY A 12 61.66 29.98 47.69
CA GLY A 12 61.95 31.32 47.12
C GLY A 12 62.14 31.42 45.60
N PRO A 13 62.14 32.64 44.99
CA PRO A 13 61.35 33.85 45.31
C PRO A 13 60.78 34.58 44.05
N MET A 14 60.01 35.64 44.31
CA MET A 14 59.90 36.91 43.55
C MET A 14 59.25 36.98 42.14
N LEU A 15 58.15 37.75 42.11
CA LEU A 15 57.86 38.92 41.27
C LEU A 15 58.04 38.83 39.74
N GLY A 16 56.91 38.97 39.03
CA GLY A 16 56.87 39.35 37.62
C GLY A 16 55.44 39.67 37.17
N GLN A 17 55.03 40.92 37.32
CA GLN A 17 53.80 41.46 36.72
C GLN A 17 53.87 41.37 35.20
N VAL A 18 52.87 40.78 34.53
CA VAL A 18 52.48 41.20 33.17
C VAL A 18 50.96 41.04 32.98
N LEU A 19 50.34 42.17 32.63
CA LEU A 19 48.95 42.38 32.24
C LEU A 19 48.34 41.27 31.38
N ARG A 20 47.17 40.74 31.78
CA ARG A 20 46.28 40.04 30.86
C ARG A 20 44.84 40.55 30.98
N ARG A 21 44.40 41.15 29.87
CA ARG A 21 43.09 41.73 29.62
C ARG A 21 41.96 40.74 29.98
N LEU A 22 40.96 41.23 30.71
CA LEU A 22 39.67 40.57 30.88
C LEU A 22 39.00 40.42 29.51
N ARG A 23 38.73 39.18 29.10
CA ARG A 23 37.75 38.84 28.06
C ARG A 23 36.56 38.16 28.76
N PRO A 24 35.31 38.50 28.40
CA PRO A 24 34.15 37.84 28.99
C PRO A 24 34.10 36.38 28.53
N ALA A 25 33.70 35.50 29.43
CA ALA A 25 33.42 34.10 29.12
C ALA A 25 32.23 34.04 28.15
N ALA A 26 32.48 33.65 26.91
CA ALA A 26 31.42 33.20 26.01
C ALA A 26 30.93 31.85 26.55
N ALA A 27 29.71 31.84 27.10
CA ALA A 27 29.02 30.61 27.40
C ALA A 27 28.81 29.86 26.08
N ALA A 28 29.51 28.73 25.92
CA ALA A 28 29.23 27.81 24.84
C ALA A 28 27.84 27.21 25.10
N SER A 29 26.83 27.71 24.40
CA SER A 29 25.56 27.04 24.27
C SER A 29 25.80 25.74 23.52
N THR A 30 25.89 24.62 24.22
CA THR A 30 25.68 23.31 23.62
C THR A 30 24.21 23.23 23.23
N GLU A 31 23.87 23.76 22.07
CA GLU A 31 22.67 23.33 21.35
C GLU A 31 22.88 21.85 21.05
N ALA A 32 22.33 21.01 21.92
CA ALA A 32 22.10 19.62 21.58
C ALA A 32 21.18 19.64 20.37
N ALA A 33 21.77 19.48 19.18
CA ALA A 33 21.03 19.19 17.96
C ALA A 33 20.15 17.99 18.28
N ARG A 34 18.85 18.24 18.46
CA ARG A 34 17.84 17.19 18.49
C ARG A 34 17.88 16.59 17.09
N GLY A 35 18.69 15.55 16.92
CA GLY A 35 18.56 14.65 15.78
C GLY A 35 17.16 14.07 15.87
N TYR A 36 16.23 14.62 15.11
CA TYR A 36 15.00 13.92 14.78
C TYR A 36 15.46 12.68 14.02
N SER A 37 15.51 11.55 14.71
CA SER A 37 15.57 10.25 14.03
C SER A 37 14.33 10.18 13.16
N SER A 38 14.46 10.38 11.85
CA SER A 38 13.43 10.04 10.88
C SER A 38 13.34 8.52 10.80
N ALA A 39 12.90 7.89 11.89
CA ALA A 39 12.57 6.48 11.87
C ALA A 39 11.48 6.31 10.81
N ALA A 40 11.75 5.48 9.80
CA ALA A 40 10.77 5.18 8.77
C ALA A 40 9.48 4.73 9.46
N LYS A 41 8.35 5.32 9.08
CA LYS A 41 7.05 4.86 9.59
C LYS A 41 6.82 3.46 9.04
N GLU A 42 6.26 2.59 9.86
CA GLU A 42 5.85 1.26 9.41
C GLU A 42 4.34 1.23 9.22
N ILE A 43 3.90 0.65 8.11
CA ILE A 43 2.49 0.40 7.84
C ILE A 43 2.32 -1.05 7.38
N THR A 44 1.20 -1.67 7.74
CA THR A 44 0.87 -3.01 7.26
C THR A 44 0.45 -2.96 5.79
N VAL A 45 0.58 -4.08 5.08
CA VAL A 45 0.05 -4.20 3.69
C VAL A 45 -1.46 -3.96 3.69
N ARG A 46 -2.19 -4.44 4.70
CA ARG A 46 -3.63 -4.18 4.84
C ARG A 46 -3.94 -2.69 4.94
N ASP A 47 -3.24 -1.95 5.79
CA ASP A 47 -3.45 -0.50 5.96
C ASP A 47 -3.05 0.26 4.70
N ALA A 48 -2.00 -0.19 4.01
CA ALA A 48 -1.57 0.36 2.73
C ALA A 48 -2.66 0.23 1.65
N LEU A 49 -3.28 -0.95 1.51
CA LEU A 49 -4.40 -1.19 0.59
C LEU A 49 -5.64 -0.38 0.98
N ASN A 50 -5.98 -0.34 2.27
CA ASN A 50 -7.11 0.45 2.78
C ASN A 50 -6.93 1.94 2.46
N SER A 51 -5.75 2.52 2.74
CA SER A 51 -5.46 3.92 2.45
C SER A 51 -5.50 4.24 0.96
N ALA A 52 -5.03 3.31 0.10
CA ALA A 52 -5.15 3.47 -1.34
C ALA A 52 -6.62 3.52 -1.80
N LEU A 53 -7.47 2.61 -1.33
CA LEU A 53 -8.91 2.65 -1.63
C LEU A 53 -9.55 3.94 -1.14
N ASP A 54 -9.25 4.33 0.10
CA ASP A 54 -9.82 5.53 0.72
C ASP A 54 -9.48 6.79 -0.07
N GLU A 55 -8.22 6.94 -0.46
CA GLU A 55 -7.76 8.13 -1.18
C GLU A 55 -8.34 8.22 -2.60
N GLU A 56 -8.41 7.10 -3.33
CA GLU A 56 -8.98 7.11 -4.68
C GLU A 56 -10.51 7.29 -4.64
N MET A 57 -11.20 6.71 -3.65
CA MET A 57 -12.64 6.94 -3.46
C MET A 57 -12.97 8.38 -3.05
N SER A 58 -12.08 9.01 -2.26
CA SER A 58 -12.18 10.44 -1.92
C SER A 58 -11.93 11.34 -3.13
N ALA A 59 -10.95 10.99 -3.97
CA ALA A 59 -10.53 11.81 -5.10
C ALA A 59 -11.50 11.73 -6.29
N ASP A 60 -12.12 10.57 -6.52
CA ASP A 60 -12.98 10.33 -7.67
C ASP A 60 -14.34 9.73 -7.24
N PRO A 61 -15.45 10.47 -7.40
CA PRO A 61 -16.78 9.99 -7.02
C PRO A 61 -17.28 8.82 -7.90
N SER A 62 -16.62 8.55 -9.03
CA SER A 62 -16.96 7.42 -9.91
C SER A 62 -16.37 6.08 -9.44
N VAL A 63 -15.40 6.10 -8.50
CA VAL A 63 -14.77 4.89 -7.94
C VAL A 63 -15.68 4.25 -6.91
N PHE A 64 -16.04 2.99 -7.04
CA PHE A 64 -16.81 2.31 -5.99
C PHE A 64 -16.31 0.89 -5.79
N LEU A 65 -16.56 0.34 -4.60
CA LEU A 65 -16.15 -0.99 -4.21
C LEU A 65 -17.38 -1.91 -4.18
N MET A 66 -17.23 -3.10 -4.75
CA MET A 66 -18.28 -4.12 -4.78
C MET A 66 -17.70 -5.51 -4.62
N GLY A 67 -18.32 -6.33 -3.78
CA GLY A 67 -17.94 -7.71 -3.55
C GLY A 67 -18.67 -8.32 -2.36
N GLU A 68 -18.31 -9.55 -2.02
CA GLU A 68 -18.87 -10.24 -0.86
C GLU A 68 -18.23 -9.71 0.43
N GLU A 69 -19.05 -9.30 1.39
CA GLU A 69 -18.64 -8.91 2.74
C GLU A 69 -17.68 -7.70 2.80
N VAL A 70 -17.67 -6.86 1.76
CA VAL A 70 -16.83 -5.66 1.67
C VAL A 70 -17.37 -4.49 2.50
N GLY A 71 -18.67 -4.45 2.77
CA GLY A 71 -19.38 -3.38 3.46
C GLY A 71 -19.52 -3.64 4.95
N GLU A 72 -20.62 -4.25 5.36
CA GLU A 72 -21.02 -4.42 6.78
C GLU A 72 -20.00 -5.24 7.57
N TYR A 73 -19.46 -6.29 6.95
CA TYR A 73 -18.40 -7.10 7.56
C TYR A 73 -17.02 -6.42 7.52
N GLN A 74 -16.91 -5.25 6.89
CA GLN A 74 -15.69 -4.45 6.77
C GLN A 74 -14.56 -5.18 6.01
N GLY A 75 -14.92 -6.09 5.10
CA GLY A 75 -14.01 -6.93 4.32
C GLY A 75 -13.64 -8.22 5.06
N ALA A 76 -13.62 -9.35 4.35
CA ALA A 76 -13.22 -10.65 4.91
C ALA A 76 -11.85 -10.58 5.61
N TYR A 77 -10.90 -9.86 5.00
CA TYR A 77 -9.55 -9.63 5.52
C TYR A 77 -9.32 -8.22 6.09
N LYS A 78 -10.39 -7.45 6.31
CA LYS A 78 -10.36 -6.11 6.90
C LYS A 78 -9.64 -5.04 6.08
N ILE A 79 -9.54 -5.23 4.77
CA ILE A 79 -8.93 -4.27 3.84
C ILE A 79 -9.87 -3.08 3.58
N THR A 80 -11.18 -3.29 3.65
CA THR A 80 -12.21 -2.29 3.32
C THR A 80 -12.81 -1.65 4.58
N LYS A 81 -12.12 -1.80 5.71
CA LYS A 81 -12.54 -1.34 7.03
C LYS A 81 -12.83 0.17 7.04
N GLY A 82 -13.99 0.54 7.57
CA GLY A 82 -14.43 1.94 7.72
C GLY A 82 -14.88 2.64 6.43
N LEU A 83 -14.75 2.00 5.26
CA LEU A 83 -15.13 2.63 3.99
C LEU A 83 -16.65 2.78 3.84
N LEU A 84 -17.44 1.80 4.30
CA LEU A 84 -18.90 1.90 4.28
C LEU A 84 -19.40 3.08 5.13
N ASP A 85 -18.89 3.22 6.35
CA ASP A 85 -19.25 4.34 7.23
C ASP A 85 -18.90 5.71 6.63
N LYS A 86 -17.80 5.78 5.87
CA LYS A 86 -17.31 7.01 5.26
C LYS A 86 -18.04 7.40 3.97
N TYR A 87 -18.32 6.43 3.09
CA TYR A 87 -18.84 6.68 1.74
C TYR A 87 -20.29 6.27 1.53
N GLY A 88 -20.86 5.47 2.43
CA GLY A 88 -22.22 4.99 2.36
C GLY A 88 -22.42 3.81 1.39
N PRO A 89 -23.63 3.22 1.41
CA PRO A 89 -23.96 1.99 0.69
C PRO A 89 -24.00 2.17 -0.83
N ASP A 90 -24.01 3.40 -1.36
CA ASP A 90 -23.95 3.65 -2.80
C ASP A 90 -22.53 3.52 -3.37
N ARG A 91 -21.51 3.45 -2.51
CA ARG A 91 -20.09 3.45 -2.88
C ARG A 91 -19.34 2.23 -2.35
N VAL A 92 -19.88 1.53 -1.35
CA VAL A 92 -19.38 0.25 -0.83
C VAL A 92 -20.55 -0.73 -0.80
N LEU A 93 -20.57 -1.66 -1.75
CA LEU A 93 -21.73 -2.52 -2.02
C LEU A 93 -21.41 -3.99 -1.67
N ASP A 94 -22.10 -4.51 -0.66
CA ASP A 94 -22.17 -5.95 -0.41
C ASP A 94 -23.02 -6.64 -1.48
N THR A 95 -22.53 -7.77 -1.98
CA THR A 95 -23.20 -8.54 -3.04
C THR A 95 -23.66 -9.90 -2.55
N PRO A 96 -24.69 -10.51 -3.17
CA PRO A 96 -24.92 -11.94 -3.05
C PRO A 96 -23.69 -12.75 -3.51
N ILE A 97 -23.59 -14.00 -3.04
CA ILE A 97 -22.52 -14.93 -3.41
C ILE A 97 -22.72 -15.41 -4.86
N THR A 98 -22.29 -14.58 -5.80
CA THR A 98 -22.39 -14.82 -7.24
C THR A 98 -21.34 -14.00 -7.98
N GLU A 99 -20.14 -14.56 -8.07
CA GLU A 99 -18.96 -13.91 -8.66
C GLU A 99 -19.26 -13.45 -10.08
N ALA A 100 -19.91 -14.28 -10.89
CA ALA A 100 -20.32 -13.92 -12.24
C ALA A 100 -21.26 -12.71 -12.25
N GLY A 101 -22.24 -12.68 -11.34
CA GLY A 101 -23.25 -11.63 -11.29
C GLY A 101 -22.64 -10.26 -10.98
N PHE A 102 -21.92 -10.13 -9.86
CA PHE A 102 -21.36 -8.83 -9.47
C PHE A 102 -20.22 -8.39 -10.39
N THR A 103 -19.45 -9.34 -10.95
CA THR A 103 -18.39 -9.00 -11.92
C THR A 103 -19.00 -8.46 -13.22
N GLY A 104 -20.07 -9.08 -13.72
CA GLY A 104 -20.79 -8.59 -14.90
C GLY A 104 -21.39 -7.19 -14.68
N ILE A 105 -21.97 -6.95 -13.50
CA ILE A 105 -22.48 -5.62 -13.10
C ILE A 105 -21.33 -4.60 -13.08
N GLY A 106 -20.19 -4.95 -12.48
CA GLY A 106 -18.99 -4.11 -12.46
C GLY A 106 -18.51 -3.73 -13.86
N VAL A 107 -18.38 -4.71 -14.75
CA VAL A 107 -17.98 -4.46 -16.15
C VAL A 107 -19.00 -3.57 -16.87
N GLY A 108 -20.29 -3.81 -16.68
CA GLY A 108 -21.34 -2.96 -17.24
C GLY A 108 -21.30 -1.53 -16.71
N ALA A 109 -21.02 -1.34 -15.42
CA ALA A 109 -20.83 -0.02 -14.82
C ALA A 109 -19.61 0.71 -15.38
N ALA A 110 -18.51 -0.01 -15.64
CA ALA A 110 -17.32 0.54 -16.27
C ALA A 110 -17.60 1.04 -17.70
N TYR A 111 -18.44 0.34 -18.47
CA TYR A 111 -18.87 0.82 -19.80
C TYR A 111 -19.67 2.13 -19.73
N GLN A 112 -20.29 2.41 -18.59
CA GLN A 112 -21.10 3.63 -18.36
C GLN A 112 -20.30 4.73 -17.63
N GLY A 113 -18.98 4.61 -17.56
CA GLY A 113 -18.10 5.66 -17.06
C GLY A 113 -17.85 5.65 -15.54
N LEU A 114 -18.26 4.59 -14.84
CA LEU A 114 -17.84 4.37 -13.45
C LEU A 114 -16.49 3.64 -13.39
N ARG A 115 -15.86 3.62 -12.21
CA ARG A 115 -14.56 2.97 -11.97
C ARG A 115 -14.66 1.91 -10.87
N PRO A 116 -15.29 0.75 -11.15
CA PRO A 116 -15.46 -0.29 -10.15
C PRO A 116 -14.14 -0.90 -9.68
N VAL A 117 -14.06 -1.14 -8.37
CA VAL A 117 -13.11 -2.03 -7.73
C VAL A 117 -13.88 -3.25 -7.26
N ILE A 118 -13.69 -4.36 -7.96
CA ILE A 118 -14.36 -5.63 -7.70
C ILE A 118 -13.47 -6.50 -6.83
N GLU A 119 -13.96 -6.86 -5.64
CA GLU A 119 -13.27 -7.75 -4.71
C GLU A 119 -13.78 -9.19 -4.84
N PHE A 120 -12.88 -10.13 -5.12
CA PHE A 120 -13.12 -11.54 -4.89
C PHE A 120 -12.57 -11.92 -3.52
N MET A 121 -13.37 -12.64 -2.71
CA MET A 121 -12.94 -13.10 -1.38
C MET A 121 -11.62 -13.89 -1.45
N THR A 122 -11.44 -14.66 -2.52
CA THR A 122 -10.15 -15.14 -2.99
C THR A 122 -10.17 -15.33 -4.50
N PHE A 123 -9.02 -15.19 -5.17
CA PHE A 123 -8.93 -15.39 -6.62
C PHE A 123 -9.28 -16.81 -7.07
N ASN A 124 -9.30 -17.80 -6.17
CA ASN A 124 -9.87 -19.12 -6.48
C ASN A 124 -11.32 -19.02 -7.01
N PHE A 125 -12.11 -18.09 -6.46
CA PHE A 125 -13.51 -17.91 -6.80
C PHE A 125 -13.71 -17.06 -8.06
N SER A 126 -12.69 -16.29 -8.46
CA SER A 126 -12.70 -15.55 -9.75
C SER A 126 -12.93 -16.47 -10.95
N MET A 127 -12.67 -17.78 -10.82
CA MET A 127 -13.01 -18.80 -11.82
C MET A 127 -14.48 -18.81 -12.20
N GLN A 128 -15.40 -18.50 -11.28
CA GLN A 128 -16.83 -18.39 -11.58
C GLN A 128 -17.16 -17.17 -12.44
N ALA A 129 -16.32 -16.13 -12.41
CA ALA A 129 -16.50 -14.87 -13.13
C ALA A 129 -15.52 -14.66 -14.30
N ILE A 130 -14.68 -15.65 -14.60
CA ILE A 130 -13.54 -15.49 -15.52
C ILE A 130 -13.98 -15.08 -16.94
N ASP A 131 -15.19 -15.47 -17.36
CA ASP A 131 -15.77 -15.04 -18.63
C ASP A 131 -15.98 -13.52 -18.69
N HIS A 132 -16.45 -12.90 -17.61
CA HIS A 132 -16.59 -11.44 -17.57
C HIS A 132 -15.23 -10.74 -17.52
N ILE A 133 -14.25 -11.28 -16.78
CA ILE A 133 -12.89 -10.71 -16.75
C ILE A 133 -12.24 -10.77 -18.15
N ILE A 134 -12.36 -11.89 -18.86
CA ILE A 134 -11.68 -12.10 -20.13
C ILE A 134 -12.50 -11.57 -21.31
N ASN A 135 -13.71 -12.08 -21.50
CA ASN A 135 -14.48 -11.83 -22.71
C ASN A 135 -15.23 -10.49 -22.66
N SER A 136 -15.67 -10.07 -21.47
CA SER A 136 -16.34 -8.77 -21.33
C SER A 136 -15.32 -7.65 -21.10
N ALA A 137 -14.42 -7.74 -20.13
CA ALA A 137 -13.50 -6.63 -19.83
C ALA A 137 -12.30 -6.57 -20.79
N ALA A 138 -11.40 -7.56 -20.74
CA ALA A 138 -10.09 -7.51 -21.41
C ALA A 138 -10.17 -7.22 -22.92
N LYS A 139 -11.15 -7.82 -23.61
CA LYS A 139 -11.25 -7.76 -25.07
C LYS A 139 -12.05 -6.56 -25.59
N SER A 140 -12.82 -5.87 -24.75
CA SER A 140 -13.78 -4.87 -25.21
C SER A 140 -13.14 -3.69 -25.92
N ASN A 141 -11.99 -3.19 -25.43
CA ASN A 141 -11.31 -2.09 -26.11
C ASN A 141 -10.85 -2.48 -27.51
N TYR A 142 -10.26 -3.67 -27.65
CA TYR A 142 -9.84 -4.19 -28.95
C TYR A 142 -11.02 -4.44 -29.89
N MET A 143 -12.06 -5.12 -29.42
CA MET A 143 -13.23 -5.49 -30.22
C MET A 143 -14.05 -4.27 -30.67
N SER A 144 -14.07 -3.22 -29.85
CA SER A 144 -14.75 -1.96 -30.16
C SER A 144 -13.88 -0.98 -30.97
N ALA A 145 -12.69 -1.39 -31.40
CA ALA A 145 -11.72 -0.53 -32.08
C ALA A 145 -11.41 0.76 -31.31
N GLY A 146 -11.27 0.65 -29.99
CA GLY A 146 -10.93 1.75 -29.08
C GLY A 146 -12.12 2.60 -28.62
N GLN A 147 -13.36 2.24 -28.95
CA GLN A 147 -14.54 3.01 -28.54
C GLN A 147 -14.96 2.77 -27.09
N ILE A 148 -14.66 1.59 -26.53
CA ILE A 148 -15.02 1.20 -25.18
C ILE A 148 -13.74 0.91 -24.38
N ASN A 149 -13.37 1.81 -23.49
CA ASN A 149 -12.40 1.53 -22.43
C ASN A 149 -13.13 0.92 -21.23
N VAL A 150 -12.43 0.11 -20.44
CA VAL A 150 -13.03 -0.61 -19.31
C VAL A 150 -12.20 -0.35 -18.05
N PRO A 151 -12.37 0.83 -17.43
CA PRO A 151 -11.62 1.20 -16.22
C PRO A 151 -12.13 0.41 -15.01
N ILE A 152 -11.58 -0.77 -14.77
CA ILE A 152 -12.01 -1.68 -13.72
C ILE A 152 -10.82 -2.38 -13.06
N VAL A 153 -10.86 -2.54 -11.74
CA VAL A 153 -9.89 -3.32 -10.98
C VAL A 153 -10.57 -4.57 -10.43
N PHE A 154 -9.99 -5.74 -10.68
CA PHE A 154 -10.35 -7.00 -10.01
C PHE A 154 -9.27 -7.30 -8.98
N ARG A 155 -9.62 -7.36 -7.70
CA ARG A 155 -8.66 -7.55 -6.60
C ARG A 155 -9.09 -8.63 -5.60
N GLY A 156 -8.15 -9.05 -4.77
CA GLY A 156 -8.35 -10.08 -3.75
C GLY A 156 -7.10 -10.93 -3.50
N PRO A 157 -7.09 -11.77 -2.45
CA PRO A 157 -5.96 -12.64 -2.13
C PRO A 157 -5.81 -13.77 -3.16
N ASN A 158 -4.57 -14.02 -3.55
CA ASN A 158 -4.16 -15.00 -4.55
C ASN A 158 -2.97 -15.83 -4.05
N GLY A 159 -2.92 -17.11 -4.45
CA GLY A 159 -1.86 -18.04 -4.07
C GLY A 159 -2.13 -18.77 -2.76
N ALA A 160 -1.08 -19.33 -2.17
CA ALA A 160 -1.19 -20.17 -0.98
C ALA A 160 -1.47 -19.35 0.29
N ALA A 161 -2.23 -19.95 1.19
CA ALA A 161 -2.45 -19.51 2.57
C ALA A 161 -2.29 -20.68 3.55
N ALA A 162 -2.48 -20.43 4.85
CA ALA A 162 -2.22 -21.42 5.89
C ALA A 162 -3.38 -22.41 6.07
N GLY A 163 -3.21 -23.65 5.59
CA GLY A 163 -4.12 -24.76 5.90
C GLY A 163 -5.48 -24.72 5.21
N VAL A 164 -5.63 -23.96 4.12
CA VAL A 164 -6.91 -23.75 3.42
C VAL A 164 -7.22 -24.78 2.32
N GLY A 165 -6.30 -25.72 2.07
CA GLY A 165 -6.50 -26.84 1.17
C GLY A 165 -6.43 -26.49 -0.33
N ALA A 166 -6.75 -27.47 -1.17
CA ALA A 166 -6.48 -27.39 -2.61
C ALA A 166 -7.28 -26.30 -3.35
N GLN A 167 -8.52 -26.03 -2.93
CA GLN A 167 -9.44 -25.10 -3.62
C GLN A 167 -9.33 -23.65 -3.15
N HIS A 168 -8.41 -23.34 -2.22
CA HIS A 168 -8.17 -21.99 -1.69
C HIS A 168 -6.69 -21.57 -1.77
N SER A 169 -5.86 -22.32 -2.50
CA SER A 169 -4.40 -22.11 -2.53
C SER A 169 -3.83 -21.84 -3.93
N GLN A 170 -4.68 -21.67 -4.95
CA GLN A 170 -4.22 -21.55 -6.33
C GLN A 170 -3.69 -20.14 -6.64
N CYS A 171 -2.60 -20.09 -7.41
CA CYS A 171 -2.07 -18.84 -7.96
C CYS A 171 -2.50 -18.68 -9.42
N TYR A 172 -3.16 -17.57 -9.74
CA TYR A 172 -3.70 -17.23 -11.06
C TYR A 172 -2.86 -16.22 -11.85
N ALA A 173 -1.67 -15.87 -11.35
CA ALA A 173 -0.75 -14.96 -12.06
C ALA A 173 -0.50 -15.41 -13.50
N ALA A 174 -0.21 -16.70 -13.71
CA ALA A 174 -0.01 -17.24 -15.05
C ALA A 174 -1.28 -17.14 -15.91
N TRP A 175 -2.45 -17.49 -15.37
CA TRP A 175 -3.70 -17.50 -16.14
C TRP A 175 -4.02 -16.12 -16.71
N PHE A 176 -4.06 -15.10 -15.84
CA PHE A 176 -4.42 -13.76 -16.27
C PHE A 176 -3.31 -13.09 -17.09
N ALA A 177 -2.03 -13.38 -16.82
CA ALA A 177 -0.92 -12.82 -17.61
C ALA A 177 -0.89 -13.33 -19.06
N HIS A 178 -1.54 -14.46 -19.35
CA HIS A 178 -1.66 -15.00 -20.72
C HIS A 178 -2.81 -14.36 -21.52
N VAL A 179 -3.61 -13.46 -20.93
CA VAL A 179 -4.77 -12.85 -21.60
C VAL A 179 -4.42 -11.44 -22.08
N PRO A 180 -4.34 -11.19 -23.40
CA PRO A 180 -4.18 -9.85 -23.93
C PRO A 180 -5.35 -8.94 -23.54
N GLY A 181 -5.04 -7.68 -23.23
CA GLY A 181 -6.01 -6.69 -22.76
C GLY A 181 -6.14 -6.60 -21.24
N LEU A 182 -5.51 -7.51 -20.49
CA LEU A 182 -5.35 -7.36 -19.03
C LEU A 182 -3.98 -6.80 -18.68
N LYS A 183 -3.94 -5.97 -17.65
CA LYS A 183 -2.73 -5.72 -16.85
C LYS A 183 -2.81 -6.57 -15.59
N VAL A 184 -1.73 -7.25 -15.21
CA VAL A 184 -1.71 -8.14 -14.05
C VAL A 184 -0.60 -7.71 -13.10
N LEU A 185 -0.98 -7.42 -11.86
CA LEU A 185 -0.09 -6.92 -10.81
C LEU A 185 -0.12 -7.86 -9.61
N ALA A 186 1.03 -8.10 -8.99
CA ALA A 186 1.16 -8.89 -7.77
C ALA A 186 2.10 -8.13 -6.80
N PRO A 187 1.56 -7.29 -5.89
CA PRO A 187 2.39 -6.51 -4.97
C PRO A 187 3.03 -7.39 -3.88
N TYR A 188 4.15 -6.91 -3.33
CA TYR A 188 4.82 -7.56 -2.19
C TYR A 188 4.84 -6.67 -0.94
N SER A 189 5.41 -5.47 -1.04
CA SER A 189 5.56 -4.55 0.10
C SER A 189 4.36 -3.62 0.29
N SER A 190 4.28 -2.94 1.44
CA SER A 190 3.26 -1.90 1.67
C SER A 190 3.33 -0.76 0.65
N GLU A 191 4.54 -0.39 0.21
CA GLU A 191 4.74 0.60 -0.85
C GLU A 191 4.17 0.11 -2.19
N ASP A 192 4.44 -1.14 -2.56
CA ASP A 192 3.90 -1.75 -3.78
C ASP A 192 2.39 -1.78 -3.73
N ALA A 193 1.83 -2.28 -2.63
CA ALA A 193 0.39 -2.42 -2.43
C ALA A 193 -0.34 -1.08 -2.56
N ARG A 194 0.14 -0.04 -1.86
CA ARG A 194 -0.46 1.31 -1.92
C ARG A 194 -0.28 1.94 -3.29
N GLY A 195 0.96 2.00 -3.78
CA GLY A 195 1.29 2.73 -5.01
C GLY A 195 0.71 2.08 -6.26
N LEU A 196 0.74 0.75 -6.37
CA LEU A 196 0.21 0.03 -7.52
C LEU A 196 -1.31 -0.05 -7.50
N LEU A 197 -1.97 -0.14 -6.34
CA LEU A 197 -3.44 -0.14 -6.30
C LEU A 197 -3.99 1.22 -6.75
N LYS A 198 -3.39 2.32 -6.30
CA LYS A 198 -3.75 3.68 -6.78
C LYS A 198 -3.53 3.81 -8.28
N ALA A 199 -2.39 3.31 -8.78
CA ALA A 199 -2.13 3.30 -10.22
C ALA A 199 -3.16 2.46 -11.00
N ALA A 200 -3.53 1.28 -10.48
CA ALA A 200 -4.53 0.40 -11.08
C ALA A 200 -5.91 1.05 -11.14
N ILE A 201 -6.36 1.69 -10.06
CA ILE A 201 -7.66 2.37 -10.00
C ILE A 201 -7.71 3.55 -10.97
N ARG A 202 -6.57 4.20 -11.27
CA ARG A 202 -6.46 5.32 -12.23
C ARG A 202 -6.30 4.87 -13.68
N ASP A 203 -5.99 3.60 -13.92
CA ASP A 203 -5.72 3.06 -15.25
C ASP A 203 -7.02 2.94 -16.08
N PRO A 204 -7.03 3.30 -17.38
CA PRO A 204 -8.23 3.19 -18.21
C PRO A 204 -8.55 1.75 -18.68
N ASP A 205 -7.64 0.80 -18.44
CA ASP A 205 -7.77 -0.59 -18.88
C ASP A 205 -8.07 -1.53 -17.69
N PRO A 206 -8.58 -2.75 -17.94
CA PRO A 206 -8.80 -3.73 -16.88
C PRO A 206 -7.51 -4.15 -16.19
N VAL A 207 -7.48 -4.06 -14.86
CA VAL A 207 -6.35 -4.49 -14.04
C VAL A 207 -6.75 -5.63 -13.11
N VAL A 208 -5.99 -6.72 -13.13
CA VAL A 208 -6.05 -7.80 -12.14
C VAL A 208 -4.97 -7.55 -11.08
N PHE A 209 -5.38 -7.41 -9.83
CA PHE A 209 -4.54 -7.06 -8.70
C PHE A 209 -4.49 -8.22 -7.69
N LEU A 210 -3.46 -9.05 -7.82
CA LEU A 210 -3.28 -10.32 -7.11
C LEU A 210 -2.56 -10.11 -5.79
N GLU A 211 -3.31 -9.91 -4.72
CA GLU A 211 -2.77 -9.73 -3.38
C GLU A 211 -2.35 -11.08 -2.76
N ASN A 212 -1.78 -11.07 -1.56
CA ASN A 212 -1.44 -12.30 -0.85
C ASN A 212 -1.90 -12.24 0.60
N GLU A 213 -2.64 -13.26 1.04
CA GLU A 213 -3.21 -13.34 2.38
C GLU A 213 -2.14 -13.22 3.48
N LEU A 214 -1.03 -13.94 3.31
CA LEU A 214 0.01 -14.03 4.32
C LEU A 214 0.73 -12.69 4.51
N LEU A 215 0.68 -11.81 3.52
CA LEU A 215 1.33 -10.49 3.58
C LEU A 215 0.46 -9.42 4.23
N TYR A 216 -0.86 -9.61 4.38
CA TYR A 216 -1.74 -8.56 4.89
C TYR A 216 -1.37 -8.04 6.27
N GLY A 217 -0.87 -8.93 7.15
CA GLY A 217 -0.44 -8.58 8.49
C GLY A 217 1.00 -8.07 8.60
N GLU A 218 1.79 -8.19 7.53
CA GLU A 218 3.20 -7.82 7.53
C GLU A 218 3.35 -6.31 7.46
N SER A 219 4.27 -5.77 8.27
CA SER A 219 4.63 -4.36 8.31
C SER A 219 5.90 -4.10 7.52
N PHE A 220 5.90 -3.02 6.75
CA PHE A 220 7.07 -2.56 6.00
C PHE A 220 7.40 -1.11 6.37
N PRO A 221 8.70 -0.75 6.48
CA PRO A 221 9.10 0.64 6.57
C PRO A 221 8.77 1.37 5.26
N VAL A 222 8.18 2.55 5.37
CA VAL A 222 7.85 3.41 4.23
C VAL A 222 8.40 4.82 4.43
N SER A 223 8.74 5.48 3.31
CA SER A 223 9.14 6.90 3.33
C SER A 223 7.91 7.81 3.52
N ASP A 224 8.14 9.07 3.86
CA ASP A 224 7.04 10.05 3.93
C ASP A 224 6.40 10.30 2.55
N GLU A 225 7.14 10.12 1.45
CA GLU A 225 6.61 10.21 0.08
C GLU A 225 5.53 9.14 -0.17
N VAL A 226 5.76 7.92 0.31
CA VAL A 226 4.81 6.80 0.21
C VAL A 226 3.54 7.04 1.02
N LEU A 227 3.48 8.06 1.89
CA LEU A 227 2.29 8.42 2.65
C LEU A 227 1.53 9.60 2.03
N ASP A 228 2.07 10.24 0.99
CA ASP A 228 1.38 11.30 0.27
C ASP A 228 0.21 10.73 -0.55
N SER A 229 -0.92 11.43 -0.60
CA SER A 229 -2.11 10.96 -1.32
C SER A 229 -1.94 10.95 -2.85
N SER A 230 -0.97 11.68 -3.38
CA SER A 230 -0.65 11.70 -4.82
C SER A 230 0.25 10.53 -5.24
N PHE A 231 0.95 9.90 -4.29
CA PHE A 231 1.89 8.81 -4.55
C PHE A 231 1.26 7.67 -5.35
N ALA A 232 1.92 7.28 -6.43
CA ALA A 232 1.53 6.12 -7.23
C ALA A 232 2.79 5.55 -7.89
N LEU A 233 2.80 4.23 -8.09
CA LEU A 233 3.91 3.54 -8.75
C LEU A 233 3.62 3.35 -10.25
N PRO A 234 4.65 3.38 -11.11
CA PRO A 234 4.47 3.07 -12.52
C PRO A 234 4.19 1.58 -12.73
N ILE A 235 3.04 1.27 -13.35
CA ILE A 235 2.70 -0.08 -13.81
C ILE A 235 3.73 -0.54 -14.86
N GLY A 236 4.17 -1.80 -14.76
CA GLY A 236 5.10 -2.41 -15.71
C GLY A 236 6.58 -2.11 -15.43
N LYS A 237 6.93 -1.66 -14.22
CA LYS A 237 8.31 -1.47 -13.77
C LYS A 237 8.60 -2.35 -12.56
N ALA A 238 9.70 -3.09 -12.62
CA ALA A 238 10.28 -3.75 -11.46
C ALA A 238 11.10 -2.73 -10.64
N LYS A 239 11.29 -3.00 -9.35
CA LYS A 239 12.24 -2.27 -8.52
C LYS A 239 13.67 -2.77 -8.82
N ASP A 240 14.60 -1.83 -8.91
CA ASP A 240 16.03 -2.11 -9.09
C ASP A 240 16.71 -2.55 -7.78
#